data_AF-A0A7V8WXA7-F1
#
_entry.id   AF-A0A7V8WXA7-F1
#
_cell.length_a   1.000
_cell.length_b   1.000
_cell.length_c   1.000
_cell.angle_alpha   90.00
_cell.angle_beta   90.00
_cell.angle_gamma   90.00
#
_symmetry.space_group_name_H-M   'P 1'
#
loop_
_entity.id
_entity.type
_entity.pdbx_description
1 polymer ?
#
loop_
_entity_poly.entity_id
_entity_poly.type
_entity_poly.pdbx_seq_one_letter_code
_entity_poly.pdbx_strand_id
1 'polypeptide(L)' 'MLDAQGGGCAICGAAPARLASLHLDHDHHTGAIRGILCINCNQGIGKFGEDVERLRRAAEYLAATR' A
#
# COMPACT_ATOMS: atom_id res chain seq x y z
N MET A 1 -15.02 -1.87 4.52
CA MET A 1 -13.72 -1.79 3.82
C MET A 1 -12.80 -2.91 4.25
N LEU A 2 -12.48 -3.06 5.55
CA LEU A 2 -11.61 -4.14 6.03
C LEU A 2 -12.14 -5.55 5.70
N ASP A 3 -13.44 -5.81 5.92
CA ASP A 3 -14.05 -7.11 5.60
C ASP A 3 -14.04 -7.40 4.08
N ALA A 4 -14.28 -6.38 3.26
CA ALA A 4 -14.20 -6.49 1.80
C ALA A 4 -12.77 -6.75 1.30
N GLN A 5 -11.75 -6.39 2.10
CA GLN A 5 -10.33 -6.70 1.85
C GLN A 5 -9.90 -8.04 2.49
N GLY A 6 -10.82 -8.85 3.01
CA GLY A 6 -10.50 -10.12 3.67
C GLY A 6 -9.77 -9.96 5.01
N GLY A 7 -9.94 -8.82 5.70
CA GLY A 7 -9.36 -8.61 7.03
C GLY A 7 -7.89 -8.16 7.04
N GLY A 8 -7.31 -7.85 5.88
CA GLY A 8 -5.88 -7.54 5.75
C GLY A 8 -5.56 -6.30 4.91
N CYS A 9 -4.26 -6.08 4.75
CA CYS A 9 -3.70 -5.04 3.87
C CYS A 9 -4.15 -5.25 2.42
N ALA A 10 -4.65 -4.20 1.76
CA ALA A 10 -5.11 -4.27 0.36
C ALA A 10 -3.99 -4.65 -0.64
N ILE A 11 -2.72 -4.45 -0.27
CA ILE A 11 -1.56 -4.70 -1.15
C ILE A 11 -0.94 -6.07 -0.91
N CYS A 12 -0.51 -6.35 0.33
CA CYS A 12 0.21 -7.59 0.63
C CYS A 12 -0.68 -8.69 1.24
N GLY A 13 -1.96 -8.41 1.52
CA GLY A 13 -2.89 -9.35 2.15
C GLY A 13 -2.58 -9.67 3.62
N ALA A 14 -1.48 -9.14 4.18
CA ALA A 14 -1.09 -9.46 5.55
C ALA A 14 -2.17 -9.02 6.54
N ALA A 15 -2.56 -9.96 7.40
CA ALA A 15 -3.38 -9.66 8.56
C ALA A 15 -2.62 -8.71 9.49
N PRO A 16 -3.31 -7.75 10.13
CA PRO A 16 -2.66 -6.87 11.09
C PRO A 16 -2.20 -7.64 12.32
N ALA A 17 -0.97 -7.39 12.78
CA ALA A 17 -0.51 -7.92 14.06
C ALA A 17 -1.35 -7.37 15.24
N ARG A 18 -1.86 -6.14 15.07
CA ARG A 18 -2.86 -5.49 15.95
C ARG A 18 -3.72 -4.59 15.07
N LEU A 19 -5.01 -4.44 15.33
CA LEU A 19 -5.89 -3.59 14.50
C LEU A 19 -5.33 -2.16 14.30
N ALA A 20 -4.64 -1.60 15.30
CA ALA A 20 -3.97 -0.30 15.23
C ALA A 20 -2.79 -0.22 14.22
N SER A 21 -2.33 -1.34 13.65
CA SER A 21 -1.27 -1.35 12.61
C SER A 21 -1.80 -1.10 11.19
N LEU A 22 -3.12 -0.95 11.05
CA LEU A 22 -3.78 -0.64 9.78
C LEU A 22 -3.96 0.87 9.62
N HIS A 23 -3.70 1.35 8.41
CA HIS A 23 -3.75 2.76 8.05
C HIS A 23 -4.74 2.92 6.89
N LEU A 24 -5.60 3.95 6.96
CA LEU A 24 -6.44 4.36 5.84
C LEU A 24 -5.58 5.12 4.83
N ASP A 25 -5.31 4.47 3.70
CA ASP A 25 -4.64 5.07 2.55
C ASP A 25 -5.64 5.88 1.73
N HIS A 26 -5.22 7.07 1.31
CA HIS A 26 -6.05 8.00 0.57
C HIS A 26 -5.20 8.75 -0.44
N ASP A 27 -5.84 9.16 -1.51
CA ASP A 27 -5.20 9.97 -2.54
C ASP A 27 -4.95 11.39 -2.02
N HIS A 28 -3.70 11.83 -2.01
CA HIS A 28 -3.33 13.15 -1.48
C HIS A 28 -3.76 14.33 -2.37
N HIS A 29 -4.26 14.10 -3.59
CA HIS A 29 -4.79 15.17 -4.46
C HIS A 29 -6.30 15.33 -4.34
N THR A 30 -7.03 14.23 -4.24
CA THR A 30 -8.49 14.17 -4.28
C THR A 30 -9.13 13.89 -2.92
N GLY A 31 -8.36 13.37 -1.96
CA GLY A 31 -8.85 12.88 -0.67
C GLY A 31 -9.62 11.56 -0.77
N ALA A 32 -9.71 10.95 -1.96
CA ALA A 32 -10.43 9.70 -2.15
C ALA A 32 -9.75 8.55 -1.38
N ILE A 33 -10.51 7.81 -0.58
CA ILE A 33 -10.00 6.65 0.13
C ILE A 33 -9.68 5.54 -0.88
N ARG A 34 -8.44 5.06 -0.86
CA ARG A 34 -7.96 3.97 -1.73
C ARG A 34 -8.17 2.61 -1.06
N GLY A 35 -7.86 2.50 0.22
CA GLY A 35 -8.02 1.25 0.97
C GLY A 35 -7.36 1.27 2.34
N ILE A 36 -7.34 0.12 3.00
CA ILE A 36 -6.65 -0.07 4.27
C ILE A 36 -5.34 -0.83 4.04
N LEU A 37 -4.22 -0.26 4.48
CA LEU A 37 -2.88 -0.79 4.29
C LEU A 37 -2.17 -1.08 5.62
N CYS A 38 -1.23 -2.03 5.62
CA CYS A 38 -0.28 -2.14 6.72
C CYS A 38 0.76 -1.02 6.65
N ILE A 39 1.43 -0.74 7.78
CA ILE A 39 2.43 0.32 7.88
C ILE A 39 3.54 0.23 6.82
N ASN A 40 4.00 -0.98 6.49
CA ASN A 40 5.09 -1.19 5.54
C ASN A 40 4.68 -0.85 4.10
N CYS A 41 3.49 -1.30 3.68
CA CYS A 41 2.97 -0.97 2.35
C CYS A 41 2.67 0.53 2.25
N ASN A 42 2.02 1.11 3.26
CA ASN A 42 1.70 2.53 3.30
C ASN A 42 2.96 3.41 3.22
N GLN A 43 3.95 3.14 4.07
CA GLN A 43 5.22 3.86 4.02
C GLN A 43 5.98 3.60 2.72
N GLY A 44 5.92 2.37 2.19
CA GLY A 44 6.51 2.03 0.90
C GLY A 44 6.04 2.97 -0.21
N ILE A 45 4.74 3.14 -0.38
CA ILE A 45 4.17 4.09 -1.35
C ILE A 45 4.70 5.51 -1.09
N GLY A 46 4.64 5.97 0.17
CA GLY A 46 5.14 7.30 0.54
C GLY A 46 6.63 7.51 0.23
N LYS A 47 7.47 6.48 0.36
CA LYS A 47 8.91 6.55 0.01
C LYS A 47 9.16 6.68 -1.49
N PHE A 48 8.24 6.21 -2.32
CA PHE A 48 8.25 6.45 -3.76
C PHE A 48 7.55 7.76 -4.14
N GLY A 49 7.07 8.54 -3.17
CA GLY A 49 6.40 9.83 -3.38
C GLY A 49 5.03 9.67 -4.05
N GLU A 50 4.37 8.53 -3.84
CA GLU A 50 3.09 8.18 -4.48
C GLU A 50 3.10 8.24 -6.02
N ASP A 51 4.29 8.26 -6.63
CA ASP A 51 4.48 8.26 -8.07
C ASP A 51 4.35 6.83 -8.60
N VAL A 52 3.23 6.56 -9.28
CA VAL A 52 2.91 5.27 -9.90
C VAL A 52 4.00 4.84 -10.88
N GLU A 53 4.55 5.76 -11.67
CA GLU A 53 5.60 5.44 -12.64
C GLU A 53 6.91 5.09 -11.93
N ARG A 54 7.22 5.74 -10.81
CA ARG A 54 8.40 5.41 -9.99
C ARG A 54 8.26 4.02 -9.34
N LEU A 55 7.07 3.68 -8.85
CA LEU A 55 6.76 2.35 -8.31
C LEU A 55 6.88 1.27 -9.39
N ARG A 56 6.34 1.52 -10.59
CA ARG A 56 6.47 0.61 -11.74
C ARG A 56 7.94 0.36 -12.12
N ARG A 57 8.74 1.42 -12.24
CA ARG A 57 10.18 1.30 -12.51
C ARG A 57 10.93 0.51 -11.42
N ALA A 58 10.53 0.66 -10.16
CA ALA A 58 11.13 -0.12 -9.06
C ALA A 58 10.82 -1.62 -9.18
N ALA A 59 9.59 -1.98 -9.55
CA ALA A 59 9.20 -3.36 -9.81
C ALA A 59 9.97 -3.95 -11.00
N GLU A 60 10.12 -3.19 -12.09
CA GLU A 60 10.89 -3.59 -13.27
C GLU A 60 12.38 -3.78 -12.97
N TYR A 61 12.98 -2.86 -12.20
CA TYR A 61 14.37 -2.97 -11.76
C TYR A 61 14.63 -4.29 -11.00
N LEU A 62 13.73 -4.68 -10.10
CA LEU A 62 13.82 -5.96 -9.38
C LEU A 62 13.63 -7.18 -10.29
N ALA A 63 12.73 -7.07 -11.27
CA ALA A 63 12.46 -8.16 -12.22
C ALA A 63 13.62 -8.39 -13.20
N ALA A 64 14.38 -7.34 -13.54
CA ALA A 64 15.50 -7.42 -14.48
C ALA A 64 16.72 -8.21 -13.96
N THR A 65 16.82 -8.42 -12.63
CA THR A 65 17.95 -9.12 -12.00
C THR A 65 17.53 -10.43 -11.33
N ARG A 66 16.43 -11.05 -11.80
CA ARG A 66 15.86 -12.27 -11.22
C ARG A 66 15.99 -13.47 -12.14
#